data_AF-A0A9Q3U9T2-F1
#
_entry.id   AF-A0A9Q3U9T2-F1
#
_cell.length_a   1.000
_cell.length_b   1.000
_cell.length_c   1.000
_cell.angle_alpha   90.00
_cell.angle_beta   90.00
_cell.angle_gamma   90.00
#
_symmetry.space_group_name_H-M   'P 1'
#
loop_
_entity.id
_entity.type
_entity.pdbx_description
1 polymer ?
#
loop_
_entity_poly.entity_id
_entity_poly.type
_entity_poly.pdbx_seq_one_letter_code
_entity_poly.pdbx_strand_id
1 'polypeptide(L)'
;MLAPNQDEIPYRVNEPKMVGPFSVTDVAPVAVMGMIGIVMNATNYGLMVGGAISLIQIKLGKNFPPGYVQHYLWFQGVFPTMVTKYLPDPIQRRFYQ
;
A
#
# COMPACT_ATOMS: atom_id res chain seq x y z
N MET A 1 5.58 12.09 -27.65
CA MET A 1 5.70 11.18 -28.81
C MET A 1 6.78 10.17 -28.46
N LEU A 2 6.41 8.89 -28.33
CA LEU A 2 7.34 7.80 -28.00
C LEU A 2 8.05 7.30 -29.27
N ALA A 3 9.25 6.74 -29.11
CA ALA A 3 10.12 6.30 -30.21
C ALA A 3 9.53 5.08 -30.96
N PRO A 4 9.86 4.88 -32.25
CA PRO A 4 9.17 3.94 -33.16
C PRO A 4 9.45 2.44 -32.92
N ASN A 5 9.79 2.02 -31.70
CA ASN A 5 10.09 0.61 -31.38
C ASN A 5 9.79 0.23 -29.92
N GLN A 6 8.81 0.90 -29.32
CA GLN A 6 8.24 0.49 -28.04
C GLN A 6 6.84 -0.07 -28.30
N ASP A 7 6.74 -1.40 -28.32
CA ASP A 7 5.44 -2.03 -28.12
C ASP A 7 4.95 -1.62 -26.72
N GLU A 8 3.85 -0.86 -26.66
CA GLU A 8 3.20 -0.58 -25.39
C GLU A 8 2.70 -1.91 -24.83
N ILE A 9 3.47 -2.49 -23.91
CA ILE A 9 3.01 -3.63 -23.11
C ILE A 9 1.75 -3.14 -22.38
N PRO A 10 0.59 -3.79 -22.57
CA PRO A 10 -0.65 -3.34 -21.95
C PRO A 10 -0.50 -3.39 -20.43
N TYR A 11 -0.45 -2.20 -19.82
CA TYR A 11 -0.33 -2.03 -18.38
C TYR A 11 -1.71 -2.25 -17.75
N ARG A 12 -1.82 -3.12 -16.74
CA ARG A 12 -3.06 -3.11 -15.94
C ARG A 12 -3.08 -1.82 -15.13
N VAL A 13 -4.21 -1.12 -15.15
CA VAL A 13 -4.42 0.15 -14.42
C VAL A 13 -4.08 0.05 -12.93
N ASN A 14 -4.10 -1.17 -12.37
CA ASN A 14 -3.79 -1.46 -10.97
C ASN A 14 -2.48 -2.25 -10.78
N GLU A 15 -1.49 -2.11 -11.66
CA GLU A 15 -0.18 -2.71 -11.38
C GLU A 15 0.46 -2.03 -10.15
N PRO A 16 0.85 -2.82 -9.12
CA PRO A 16 1.56 -2.26 -7.99
C PRO A 16 2.89 -1.68 -8.51
N LYS A 17 3.13 -0.40 -8.22
CA LYS A 17 4.44 0.21 -8.50
C LYS A 17 5.50 -0.61 -7.78
N MET A 18 6.49 -1.12 -8.50
CA MET A 18 7.52 -1.98 -7.92
C MET A 18 8.80 -1.19 -7.62
N VAL A 19 9.47 -1.53 -6.51
CA VAL A 19 10.83 -1.13 -6.15
C VAL A 19 11.65 -2.40 -6.03
N GLY A 20 12.45 -2.71 -7.05
CA GLY A 20 13.13 -4.01 -7.14
C GLY A 20 12.10 -5.17 -7.16
N PRO A 21 12.23 -6.19 -6.30
CA PRO A 21 11.29 -7.31 -6.25
C PRO A 21 10.03 -7.04 -5.38
N PHE A 22 9.94 -5.89 -4.70
CA PHE A 22 8.86 -5.59 -3.76
C PHE A 22 7.93 -4.49 -4.28
N SER A 23 6.66 -4.50 -3.88
CA SER A 23 5.76 -3.37 -4.15
C SER A 23 6.16 -2.14 -3.32
N VAL A 24 5.99 -0.93 -3.87
CA VAL A 24 6.16 0.35 -3.15
C VAL A 24 5.33 0.35 -1.86
N THR A 25 4.13 -0.23 -1.91
CA THR A 25 3.24 -0.32 -0.74
C THR A 25 3.82 -1.15 0.38
N ASP A 26 4.65 -2.14 0.06
CA ASP A 26 5.22 -3.07 1.03
C ASP A 26 6.50 -2.51 1.63
N VAL A 27 7.23 -1.68 0.89
CA VAL A 27 8.47 -1.03 1.35
C VAL A 27 8.20 0.27 2.11
N ALA A 28 7.07 0.93 1.83
CA ALA A 28 6.70 2.20 2.46
C ALA A 28 6.72 2.16 4.01
N PRO A 29 6.19 1.13 4.70
CA PRO A 29 6.25 1.07 6.17
C PRO A 29 7.66 1.04 6.72
N VAL A 30 8.58 0.33 6.04
CA VAL A 30 9.99 0.25 6.44
C VAL A 30 10.66 1.61 6.30
N ALA A 31 10.43 2.31 5.19
CA ALA A 31 11.00 3.63 4.94
C ALA A 31 10.49 4.66 5.96
N VAL A 32 9.18 4.70 6.21
CA VAL A 32 8.56 5.64 7.16
C VAL A 32 9.04 5.37 8.59
N MET A 33 9.00 4.12 9.04
CA MET A 33 9.45 3.79 10.40
C MET A 33 10.96 3.92 10.56
N GLY A 34 11.74 3.72 9.51
CA GLY A 34 13.17 4.03 9.48
C GLY A 34 13.43 5.52 9.71
N MET A 35 12.70 6.41 9.00
CA MET A 35 12.82 7.85 9.21
C MET A 35 12.43 8.27 10.63
N ILE A 36 11.33 7.73 11.17
CA ILE A 36 10.92 7.98 12.56
C ILE A 36 11.99 7.49 13.54
N GLY A 37 12.55 6.30 13.29
CA GLY A 37 13.62 5.73 14.09
C GLY A 37 14.87 6.60 14.12
N ILE A 38 15.26 7.20 12.98
CA ILE A 38 16.39 8.13 12.91
C ILE A 38 16.15 9.37 13.77
N VAL A 39 14.96 9.98 13.65
CA VAL A 39 14.59 11.18 14.43
C VAL A 39 14.61 10.91 15.93
N MET A 40 14.16 9.71 16.35
CA MET A 40 14.12 9.30 17.75
C MET A 40 15.44 8.68 18.25
N ASN A 41 16.48 8.63 17.42
CA ASN A 41 17.75 7.96 17.69
C ASN A 41 17.59 6.46 18.10
N ALA A 42 16.53 5.84 17.57
CA ALA A 42 16.07 4.49 17.83
C ALA A 42 15.90 3.71 16.51
N THR A 43 16.83 3.90 15.58
CA THR A 43 16.76 3.36 14.20
C THR A 43 16.56 1.85 14.16
N ASN A 44 17.21 1.09 15.03
CA ASN A 44 17.06 -0.37 15.09
C ASN A 44 15.61 -0.77 15.40
N TYR A 45 14.98 -0.10 16.37
CA TYR A 45 13.58 -0.35 16.72
C TYR A 45 12.64 0.09 15.59
N GLY A 46 12.90 1.23 14.96
CA GLY A 46 12.15 1.72 13.81
C GLY A 46 12.17 0.72 12.64
N LEU A 47 13.34 0.19 12.30
CA LEU A 47 13.49 -0.81 11.24
C LEU A 47 12.81 -2.14 11.59
N MET A 48 12.91 -2.61 12.83
CA MET A 48 12.23 -3.84 13.27
C MET A 48 10.71 -3.70 13.17
N VAL A 49 10.15 -2.57 13.62
CA VAL A 49 8.70 -2.33 13.55
C VAL A 49 8.24 -2.15 12.11
N GLY A 50 8.98 -1.37 11.30
CA GLY A 50 8.69 -1.21 9.88
C GLY A 50 8.71 -2.53 9.11
N GLY A 51 9.70 -3.39 9.39
CA GLY A 51 9.82 -4.73 8.82
C GLY A 51 8.65 -5.64 9.23
N ALA A 52 8.25 -5.61 10.50
CA ALA A 52 7.10 -6.39 10.98
C ALA A 52 5.80 -5.97 10.27
N ILE A 53 5.55 -4.67 10.12
CA ILE A 53 4.38 -4.15 9.42
C ILE A 53 4.40 -4.57 7.94
N SER A 54 5.54 -4.46 7.27
CA SER A 54 5.72 -4.89 5.88
C SER A 54 5.39 -6.38 5.69
N LEU A 55 5.89 -7.26 6.57
CA LEU A 55 5.59 -8.70 6.52
C LEU A 55 4.10 -9.00 6.69
N ILE A 56 3.44 -8.30 7.61
CA ILE A 56 1.99 -8.41 7.81
C ILE A 56 1.25 -7.97 6.54
N GLN A 57 1.66 -6.86 5.94
CA GLN A 57 1.05 -6.32 4.72
C GLN A 57 1.22 -7.26 3.52
N ILE A 58 2.40 -7.88 3.35
CA ILE A 58 2.64 -8.90 2.33
C ILE A 58 1.73 -10.11 2.55
N LYS A 59 1.57 -10.56 3.80
CA LYS A 59 0.70 -11.69 4.14
C LYS A 59 -0.78 -11.38 3.90
N LEU A 60 -1.21 -10.15 4.21
CA LEU A 60 -2.58 -9.68 3.97
C LEU A 60 -2.86 -9.52 2.47
N GLY A 61 -1.94 -8.93 1.70
CA GLY A 61 -2.10 -8.72 0.26
C GLY A 61 -2.17 -10.01 -0.56
N LYS A 62 -1.61 -11.13 -0.05
CA LYS A 62 -1.76 -12.46 -0.66
C LYS A 62 -3.13 -13.09 -0.43
N ASN A 63 -3.75 -12.83 0.71
CA ASN A 63 -4.99 -13.50 1.14
C ASN A 63 -6.25 -12.64 0.94
N PHE A 64 -6.09 -11.33 0.86
CA PHE A 64 -7.21 -10.38 0.87
C PHE A 64 -7.07 -9.35 -0.25
N PRO A 65 -8.20 -8.86 -0.80
CA PRO A 65 -8.19 -7.84 -1.84
C PRO A 65 -7.61 -6.51 -1.33
N PRO A 66 -7.09 -5.66 -2.24
CA PRO A 66 -6.64 -4.32 -1.88
C PRO A 66 -7.78 -3.54 -1.20
N GLY A 67 -7.46 -2.80 -0.13
CA GLY A 67 -8.45 -2.05 0.66
C GLY A 67 -9.13 -2.85 1.78
N TYR A 68 -8.93 -4.17 1.88
CA TYR A 68 -9.54 -5.01 2.93
C TYR A 68 -9.25 -4.51 4.35
N VAL A 69 -7.99 -4.17 4.66
CA VAL A 69 -7.60 -3.71 6.00
C VAL A 69 -8.28 -2.39 6.33
N GLN A 70 -8.35 -1.47 5.38
CA GLN A 70 -9.01 -0.17 5.55
C GLN A 70 -10.50 -0.34 5.79
N HIS A 71 -11.15 -1.25 5.05
CA HIS A 71 -12.55 -1.60 5.26
C HIS A 71 -12.80 -2.28 6.60
N TYR A 72 -11.91 -3.20 7.01
CA TYR A 72 -12.02 -3.89 8.29
C TYR A 72 -11.91 -2.92 9.47
N LEU A 73 -10.95 -1.98 9.42
CA LEU A 73 -10.78 -0.95 10.46
C LEU A 73 -11.96 0.03 10.49
N TRP A 74 -12.52 0.35 9.32
CA TRP A 74 -13.76 1.13 9.23
C TRP A 74 -14.95 0.38 9.85
N PHE A 75 -15.13 -0.91 9.52
CA PHE A 75 -16.18 -1.75 10.08
C PHE A 75 -16.08 -1.92 11.60
N GLN A 76 -14.86 -2.01 12.13
CA GLN A 76 -14.60 -2.05 13.57
C GLN A 76 -14.77 -0.68 14.27
N GLY A 77 -15.09 0.39 13.53
CA GLY A 77 -15.30 1.72 14.09
C GLY A 77 -14.01 2.44 14.50
N VAL A 78 -12.83 1.93 14.11
CA VAL A 78 -11.53 2.56 14.39
C VAL A 78 -11.35 3.83 13.56
N PHE A 79 -11.94 3.88 12.37
CA PHE A 79 -12.01 5.09 11.53
C PHE A 79 -13.45 5.61 11.45
N PRO A 80 -13.76 6.77 12.06
CA PRO A 80 -15.08 7.39 11.99
C PRO A 80 -15.22 8.22 10.71
N THR A 81 -14.86 7.65 9.56
CA THR A 81 -15.02 8.33 8.27
C THR A 81 -16.30 7.83 7.61
N MET A 82 -17.31 8.69 7.48
CA MET A 82 -18.43 8.41 6.59
C MET A 82 -17.90 8.27 5.15
N VAL A 83 -18.52 7.41 4.35
CA VAL A 83 -18.20 7.32 2.92
C VAL A 83 -18.50 8.68 2.29
N THR A 84 -17.46 9.38 1.83
CA THR A 84 -17.61 10.70 1.18
C THR A 84 -17.11 10.62 -0.25
N LYS A 85 -17.45 11.61 -1.08
CA LYS A 85 -16.90 11.72 -2.45
C LYS A 85 -15.36 11.65 -2.50
N TYR A 86 -14.70 12.08 -1.42
CA TYR A 86 -13.24 12.10 -1.30
C TYR A 86 -12.66 10.86 -0.59
N LEU A 87 -13.49 10.10 0.14
CA LEU A 87 -13.16 8.79 0.72
C LEU A 87 -14.19 7.75 0.22
N PRO A 88 -14.06 7.29 -1.04
CA PRO A 88 -14.90 6.22 -1.56
C PRO A 88 -14.68 4.92 -0.79
N ASP A 89 -15.71 4.08 -0.74
CA ASP A 89 -15.64 2.78 -0.07
C ASP A 89 -14.47 1.96 -0.64
N PRO A 90 -13.50 1.53 0.19
CA PRO A 90 -12.33 0.77 -0.25
C PRO A 90 -12.68 -0.60 -0.87
N ILE A 91 -13.90 -1.13 -0.67
CA ILE A 91 -14.37 -2.36 -1.29
C ILE A 91 -15.11 -2.13 -2.62
N GLN A 92 -15.50 -0.89 -2.94
CA GLN A 92 -16.06 -0.60 -4.25
C GLN A 92 -14.99 -0.79 -5.32
N ARG A 93 -14.99 -1.98 -5.91
CA ARG A 93 -14.28 -2.28 -7.14
C ARG A 93 -14.73 -1.25 -8.16
N ARG A 94 -13.82 -0.35 -8.54
CA ARG A 94 -13.94 0.36 -9.81
C ARG A 94 -13.82 -0.71 -10.91
N PHE A 95 -14.92 -1.38 -11.23
CA PHE A 95 -15.19 -1.63 -12.63
C PHE A 95 -15.35 -0.23 -13.21
N TYR A 96 -14.60 0.17 -14.22
CA TYR A 96 -15.05 0.97 -15.37
C TYR A 96 -13.82 1.39 -16.18
N GLN A 97 -13.84 0.90 -17.43
CA GLN A 97 -13.18 1.30 -18.67
C GLN A 97 -11.68 1.60 -18.65
#